data_AF-A0A7H4PG78-F1
#
_entry.id   AF-A0A7H4PG78-F1
#
_cell.length_a   1.000
_cell.length_b   1.000
_cell.length_c   1.000
_cell.angle_alpha   90.00
_cell.angle_beta   90.00
_cell.angle_gamma   90.00
#
_symmetry.space_group_name_H-M   'P 1'
#
loop_
_entity.id
_entity.type
_entity.pdbx_description
1 polymer ?
#
loop_
_entity_poly.entity_id
_entity_poly.type
_entity_poly.pdbx_seq_one_letter_code
_entity_poly.pdbx_strand_id
1 'polypeptide(L)' 'MFVDPPFRKGLLEETLKLLENNGWLSDEALIYIESEVENGLPPVPMNWHVYREKVAGQVAYRLYQREAQGENHAD' A
#
# COMPACT_ATOMS: atom_id res chain seq x y z
N MET A 1 2.91 -1.20 8.73
CA MET A 1 1.61 -0.52 8.87
C MET A 1 0.50 -1.43 8.35
N PHE A 2 -0.66 -1.46 9.01
CA PHE A 2 -1.83 -2.23 8.58
C PHE A 2 -2.92 -1.26 8.14
N VAL A 3 -3.48 -1.47 6.95
CA VAL A 3 -4.51 -0.63 6.33
C VAL A 3 -5.70 -1.51 5.96
N ASP A 4 -6.73 -1.47 6.82
CA ASP A 4 -8.01 -2.16 6.63
C ASP A 4 -9.16 -1.14 6.65
N PRO A 5 -9.38 -0.41 5.54
CA PRO A 5 -10.44 0.57 5.46
C PRO A 5 -11.78 -0.14 5.20
N PRO A 6 -12.90 0.39 5.72
CA PRO A 6 -14.21 -0.15 5.40
C PRO A 6 -14.44 -0.14 3.88
N PHE A 7 -14.86 -1.29 3.35
CA PHE A 7 -14.99 -1.54 1.91
C PHE A 7 -15.81 -0.48 1.16
N ARG A 8 -15.44 -0.23 -0.10
CA ARG A 8 -16.20 0.54 -1.11
C ARG A 8 -16.51 2.01 -0.79
N LYS A 9 -15.69 2.68 0.03
CA LYS A 9 -15.90 4.11 0.35
C LYS A 9 -14.90 5.07 -0.33
N GLY A 10 -14.05 4.59 -1.24
CA GLY A 10 -12.95 5.40 -1.79
C GLY A 10 -11.89 5.82 -0.76
N LEU A 11 -12.00 5.34 0.48
CA LEU A 11 -11.13 5.72 1.59
C LEU A 11 -9.73 5.14 1.48
N LEU A 12 -9.57 4.01 0.77
CA LEU A 12 -8.28 3.37 0.60
C LEU A 12 -7.31 4.31 -0.13
N GLU A 13 -7.71 4.87 -1.26
CA GLU A 13 -6.87 5.81 -2.02
C GLU A 13 -6.47 7.03 -1.20
N GLU A 14 -7.43 7.67 -0.52
CA GLU A 14 -7.19 8.84 0.32
C GLU A 14 -6.22 8.51 1.48
N THR A 15 -6.43 7.35 2.12
CA THR A 15 -5.57 6.89 3.22
C THR A 15 -4.14 6.70 2.71
N LEU A 16 -3.95 5.99 1.59
CA LEU A 16 -2.62 5.75 1.03
C LEU A 16 -1.90 7.06 0.66
N LYS A 17 -2.63 8.03 0.09
CA LYS A 17 -2.09 9.38 -0.20
C LYS A 17 -1.66 10.10 1.07
N LEU A 18 -2.48 10.11 2.11
CA LEU A 18 -2.16 10.75 3.38
C LEU A 18 -0.96 10.09 4.08
N LEU A 19 -0.85 8.77 4.00
CA LEU A 19 0.27 8.02 4.56
C LEU A 19 1.61 8.41 3.90
N GLU A 20 1.64 8.47 2.57
CA GLU A 20 2.85 8.85 1.83
C GLU A 20 3.18 10.34 2.03
N ASN A 21 2.19 11.23 1.90
CA ASN A 21 2.42 12.68 1.90
C ASN A 21 2.76 13.26 3.28
N ASN A 22 2.30 12.63 4.36
CA ASN A 22 2.53 13.14 5.71
C ASN A 22 3.80 12.56 6.37
N GLY A 23 4.58 11.73 5.65
CA GLY A 23 5.82 11.14 6.18
C GLY A 23 5.61 10.17 7.34
N TRP A 24 4.47 9.46 7.38
CA TRP A 24 4.17 8.50 8.45
C TRP A 24 4.80 7.12 8.22
N LEU A 25 5.46 6.94 7.08
CA LEU A 25 6.10 5.70 6.67
C LEU A 25 7.62 5.85 6.70
N SER A 26 8.30 4.86 7.25
CA SER A 26 9.75 4.70 7.13
C SER A 26 10.17 4.40 5.69
N ASP A 27 11.46 4.54 5.40
CA ASP A 27 12.00 4.40 4.04
C ASP A 27 11.75 3.03 3.41
N GLU A 28 11.81 1.97 4.21
CA GLU A 28 11.50 0.59 3.81
C GLU A 28 10.22 0.07 4.50
N ALA A 29 9.22 0.94 4.67
CA ALA A 29 7.99 0.54 5.36
C ALA A 29 7.30 -0.63 4.65
N LEU A 30 6.86 -1.62 5.44
CA LEU A 30 5.94 -2.66 4.99
C LEU A 30 4.48 -2.23 5.25
N ILE A 31 3.66 -2.20 4.22
CA ILE A 31 2.26 -1.79 4.27
C ILE A 31 1.37 -2.96 3.84
N TYR A 32 0.59 -3.47 4.78
CA TYR A 32 -0.38 -4.53 4.52
C TYR A 32 -1.75 -3.93 4.22
N ILE A 33 -2.35 -4.33 3.10
CA ILE A 33 -3.64 -3.84 2.60
C ILE A 33 -4.56 -5.04 2.34
N GLU A 34 -5.79 -4.97 2.83
CA GLU A 34 -6.88 -5.86 2.45
C GLU A 34 -7.87 -5.11 1.56
N SER A 35 -8.23 -5.69 0.41
CA SER A 35 -9.21 -5.08 -0.50
C SER A 35 -9.99 -6.12 -1.30
N GLU A 36 -11.19 -5.79 -1.77
CA GLU A 36 -11.94 -6.65 -2.69
C GLU A 36 -11.22 -6.79 -4.04
N VAL A 37 -11.23 -8.00 -4.62
CA VAL A 37 -10.60 -8.27 -5.93
C VAL A 37 -11.29 -7.58 -7.10
N GLU A 38 -12.60 -7.34 -7.01
CA GLU A 38 -13.41 -6.73 -8.10
C GLU A 38 -12.94 -5.31 -8.45
N ASN A 39 -12.37 -4.60 -7.49
CA ASN A 39 -11.88 -3.23 -7.68
C ASN A 39 -10.44 -3.17 -8.22
N GLY A 40 -9.83 -4.32 -8.53
CA GLY A 40 -8.49 -4.41 -9.11
C GLY A 40 -7.37 -4.11 -8.11
N LEU A 41 -6.25 -3.60 -8.63
CA LEU A 41 -5.13 -3.15 -7.81
C LEU A 41 -5.46 -1.79 -7.18
N PRO A 42 -5.20 -1.60 -5.87
CA PRO A 42 -5.39 -0.30 -5.25
C PRO A 42 -4.43 0.73 -5.89
N PRO A 43 -4.84 2.01 -6.00
CA PRO A 43 -4.00 3.08 -6.53
C PRO A 43 -2.93 3.46 -5.50
N VAL A 44 -1.90 2.63 -5.39
CA VAL A 44 -0.74 2.88 -4.53
C VAL A 44 0.22 3.87 -5.19
N PRO A 45 0.98 4.64 -4.41
CA PRO A 45 2.09 5.44 -4.92
C PRO A 45 3.10 4.60 -5.73
N MET A 46 3.79 5.22 -6.71
CA MET A 46 4.70 4.50 -7.61
C MET A 46 5.90 3.85 -6.90
N ASN A 47 6.31 4.41 -5.77
CA ASN A 47 7.42 3.93 -4.96
C ASN A 47 7.00 2.81 -3.99
N TRP A 48 5.81 2.26 -4.15
CA TRP A 48 5.36 1.08 -3.42
C TRP A 48 5.35 -0.10 -4.35
N HIS A 49 6.06 -1.15 -3.96
CA HIS A 49 6.19 -2.37 -4.73
C HIS A 49 5.49 -3.51 -4.01
N VAL A 50 4.78 -4.36 -4.77
CA VAL A 50 4.15 -5.55 -4.20
C VAL A 50 5.26 -6.50 -3.75
N TYR A 51 5.37 -6.71 -2.44
CA TYR A 51 6.28 -7.67 -1.84
C TYR A 51 5.66 -9.07 -1.75
N ARG A 52 4.38 -9.14 -1.36
CA ARG A 52 3.58 -10.39 -1.38
C ARG A 52 2.13 -10.10 -1.75
N GLU A 53 1.51 -11.02 -2.46
CA GLU A 53 0.08 -11.00 -2.75
C GLU A 53 -0.51 -12.39 -2.48
N LYS A 54 -1.70 -12.41 -1.88
CA LYS A 54 -2.53 -13.60 -1.75
C LYS A 54 -3.98 -13.22 -2.00
N VAL A 55 -4.66 -14.00 -2.83
CA VAL A 55 -6.10 -13.86 -3.06
C VAL A 55 -6.82 -15.05 -2.45
N ALA A 56 -7.87 -14.78 -1.67
CA ALA A 56 -8.77 -15.82 -1.16
C ALA A 56 -10.23 -15.41 -1.40
N GLY A 57 -10.93 -16.14 -2.27
CA GLY A 57 -12.30 -15.81 -2.64
C GLY A 57 -12.37 -14.41 -3.27
N GLN A 58 -13.14 -13.52 -2.66
CA GLN A 58 -13.34 -12.14 -3.15
C GLN A 58 -12.42 -11.11 -2.48
N VAL A 59 -11.47 -11.54 -1.64
CA VAL A 59 -10.55 -10.64 -0.92
C VAL A 59 -9.11 -10.87 -1.38
N ALA A 60 -8.41 -9.78 -1.65
CA ALA A 60 -6.97 -9.73 -1.88
C ALA A 60 -6.26 -9.18 -0.65
N TYR A 61 -5.24 -9.90 -0.22
CA TYR A 61 -4.30 -9.53 0.83
C TYR A 61 -2.98 -9.18 0.18
N ARG A 62 -2.55 -7.93 0.31
CA ARG A 62 -1.33 -7.42 -0.33
C ARG A 62 -0.41 -6.83 0.70
N LEU A 63 0.86 -7.17 0.59
CA LEU A 63 1.94 -6.56 1.34
C LEU A 63 2.79 -5.76 0.37
N TYR A 64 2.80 -4.45 0.55
CA TYR A 64 3.64 -3.53 -0.19
C TYR A 64 4.90 -3.21 0.62
N GLN A 65 6.01 -3.04 -0.07
CA GLN A 65 7.22 -2.43 0.45
C GLN A 65 7.32 -1.05 -0.17
N ARG A 66 7.41 -0.02 0.67
CA ARG A 66 7.76 1.33 0.25
C ARG A 66 9.26 1.39 0.02
N GLU A 67 9.66 2.12 -1.00
CA GLU A 67 11.01 2.63 -1.17
C GLU A 67 10.93 4.15 -1.07
N ALA A 68 11.76 4.78 -0.24
CA ALA A 68 11.82 6.23 -0.19
C ALA A 68 12.23 6.79 -1.55
N GLN A 69 11.52 7.82 -2.02
CA GLN A 69 11.95 8.57 -3.19
C GLN A 69 13.16 9.43 -2.81
N GLY A 70 14.35 8.82 -2.89
CA GLY A 70 15.63 9.47 -2.72
C GLY A 70 16.36 9.09 -1.43
N GLU A 71 16.96 7.91 -1.41
CA GLU A 71 18.34 7.72 -0.94
C GLU A 71 18.98 6.64 -1.82
N ASN A 72 19.63 7.06 -2.91
CA ASN A 72 20.74 6.28 -3.43
C ASN A 72 21.79 6.24 -2.31
N HIS A 73 21.82 5.17 -1.53
CA HIS A 73 23.01 4.83 -0.75
C HIS A 73 24.08 4.47 -1.79
N ALA A 74 24.78 5.49 -2.28
CA ALA A 74 26.03 5.33 -2.98
C ALA A 74 27.05 4.87 -1.94
N ASP A 75 27.35 3.58 -1.93
CA ASP A 75 28.64 3.05 -1.49
C ASP A 75 29.57 2.90 -2.70
#